data_AF-A0A0F3RMK1-F1
#
_entry.id   AF-A0A0F3RMK1-F1
#
_cell.length_a   1.000
_cell.length_b   1.000
_cell.length_c   1.000
_cell.angle_alpha   90.00
_cell.angle_beta   90.00
_cell.angle_gamma   90.00
#
_symmetry.space_group_name_H-M   'P 1'
#
loop_
_entity.id
_entity.type
_entity.pdbx_description
1 polymer ?
#
loop_
_entity_poly.entity_id
_entity_poly.type
_entity_poly.pdbx_seq_one_letter_code
_entity_poly.pdbx_strand_id
1 'polypeptide(L)' 'MIQTLYNRNKTELLLIKLFDRFHNIQTVSIKPYEKRQKIVTKTQQEFIPLAKYLNLSEIGEQLCEYCKFN' A
#
# COMPACT_ATOMS: atom_id res chain seq x y z
N MET A 1 -8.78 -8.12 -4.76
CA MET A 1 -7.55 -8.97 -4.80
C MET A 1 -6.95 -9.17 -3.41
N ILE A 2 -6.64 -8.10 -2.66
CA ILE A 2 -6.15 -8.22 -1.27
C ILE A 2 -7.15 -9.01 -0.41
N GLN A 3 -8.45 -8.70 -0.50
CA GLN A 3 -9.50 -9.45 0.20
C GLN A 3 -9.50 -10.95 -0.13
N THR A 4 -9.24 -11.32 -1.39
CA THR A 4 -9.17 -12.73 -1.81
C THR A 4 -7.97 -13.45 -1.22
N LEU A 5 -6.81 -12.77 -1.16
CA LEU A 5 -5.59 -13.32 -0.57
C LEU A 5 -5.71 -13.44 0.96
N TYR A 6 -6.35 -12.46 1.58
CA TYR A 6 -6.74 -12.48 2.99
C TYR A 6 -7.64 -13.68 3.29
N ASN A 7 -8.73 -13.86 2.55
CA ASN A 7 -9.67 -14.97 2.76
C ASN A 7 -9.02 -16.36 2.55
N ARG A 8 -7.91 -16.44 1.81
CA ARG A 8 -7.17 -17.68 1.53
C ARG A 8 -5.93 -17.86 2.42
N ASN A 9 -5.74 -17.03 3.44
CA ASN A 9 -4.57 -17.03 4.34
C ASN A 9 -3.21 -17.07 3.62
N LYS A 10 -3.08 -16.36 2.48
CA LYS A 10 -1.84 -16.27 1.71
C LYS A 10 -0.97 -15.10 2.19
N THR A 11 -0.51 -15.16 3.44
CA THR A 11 0.24 -14.08 4.12
C THR A 11 1.50 -13.66 3.36
N GLU A 12 2.26 -14.60 2.81
CA GLU A 12 3.49 -14.31 2.04
C GLU A 12 3.20 -13.45 0.81
N LEU A 13 2.10 -13.74 0.10
CA LEU A 13 1.68 -12.96 -1.06
C LEU A 13 1.18 -11.56 -0.67
N LEU A 14 0.57 -11.43 0.51
CA LEU A 14 0.18 -10.14 1.07
C LEU A 14 1.41 -9.29 1.42
N LEU A 15 2.44 -9.89 2.02
CA LEU A 15 3.72 -9.23 2.31
C LEU A 15 4.40 -8.75 1.03
N ILE A 16 4.54 -9.62 0.02
CA ILE A 16 5.14 -9.24 -1.28
C ILE A 16 4.39 -8.05 -1.90
N LYS A 17 3.05 -8.07 -1.86
CA LYS A 17 2.24 -6.97 -2.37
C LYS A 17 2.38 -5.68 -1.57
N LEU A 18 2.52 -5.78 -0.25
CA LEU A 18 2.74 -4.62 0.59
C LEU A 18 4.05 -3.92 0.23
N PHE A 19 5.15 -4.67 0.10
CA PHE A 19 6.45 -4.11 -0.28
C PHE A 19 6.48 -3.59 -1.72
N ASP A 20 5.82 -4.28 -2.66
CA ASP A 20 5.61 -3.75 -4.01
C ASP A 20 4.88 -2.39 -3.97
N ARG A 21 3.82 -2.27 -3.16
CA ARG A 21 3.12 -0.99 -3.00
C ARG A 21 4.00 0.08 -2.37
N PHE A 22 4.79 -0.29 -1.37
CA PHE A 22 5.71 0.61 -0.68
C PHE A 22 6.68 1.26 -1.67
N HIS A 23 7.33 0.47 -2.51
CA HIS A 23 8.20 1.00 -3.57
C HIS A 23 7.43 1.84 -4.61
N ASN A 24 6.23 1.41 -4.99
CA ASN A 24 5.40 2.14 -5.96
C ASN A 24 5.01 3.54 -5.47
N ILE A 25 4.77 3.74 -4.17
CA ILE A 25 4.42 5.07 -3.66
C ILE A 25 5.64 5.98 -3.52
N GLN A 26 6.82 5.44 -3.26
CA GLN A 26 8.08 6.20 -3.27
C GLN A 26 8.40 6.81 -4.64
N THR A 27 7.97 6.16 -5.72
CA THR A 27 8.24 6.57 -7.11
C THR A 27 7.02 7.13 -7.83
N VAL A 28 5.93 7.41 -7.10
CA VAL A 28 4.64 7.82 -7.68
C VAL A 28 4.71 9.17 -8.38
N SER A 29 5.63 10.05 -7.97
CA SER A 29 5.82 11.40 -8.53
C SER A 29 6.11 11.41 -10.04
N ILE A 30 6.66 10.32 -10.58
CA ILE A 30 6.97 10.13 -12.00
C ILE A 30 5.69 9.92 -12.84
N LYS A 31 4.58 9.53 -12.22
CA LYS A 31 3.31 9.26 -12.91
C LYS A 31 2.50 10.55 -13.12
N PRO A 32 1.63 10.60 -14.16
CA PRO A 32 0.66 11.68 -14.33
C PRO A 32 -0.28 11.83 -13.13
N TYR A 33 -0.73 13.05 -12.85
CA TYR A 33 -1.54 13.40 -11.67
C TYR A 33 -2.71 12.43 -11.41
N GLU A 34 -3.53 12.12 -12.42
CA GLU A 34 -4.66 11.19 -12.23
C GLU A 34 -4.23 9.79 -11.77
N LYS A 35 -3.11 9.29 -12.29
CA LYS A 35 -2.56 8.00 -11.87
C LYS A 35 -1.99 8.08 -10.46
N ARG A 36 -1.39 9.22 -10.06
CA ARG A 36 -0.93 9.46 -8.68
C ARG A 36 -2.09 9.38 -7.71
N GLN A 37 -3.17 10.11 -7.96
CA GLN A 37 -4.35 10.11 -7.07
C GLN A 37 -4.92 8.71 -6.91
N LYS A 38 -5.06 7.94 -8.00
CA LYS A 38 -5.52 6.54 -7.91
C LYS A 38 -4.60 5.68 -7.06
N ILE A 39 -3.28 5.86 -7.16
CA ILE A 39 -2.31 5.12 -6.36
C ILE A 39 -2.37 5.53 -4.88
N VAL A 40 -2.43 6.83 -4.59
CA VAL A 40 -2.52 7.37 -3.22
C VAL A 40 -3.80 6.90 -2.54
N THR A 41 -4.97 7.10 -3.16
CA THR A 41 -6.26 6.66 -2.61
C THR A 41 -6.28 5.16 -2.32
N LYS A 42 -5.77 4.35 -3.26
CA LYS A 42 -5.70 2.90 -3.06
C LYS A 42 -4.75 2.52 -1.93
N THR A 43 -3.61 3.22 -1.80
CA THR A 43 -2.65 2.97 -0.72
C THR A 43 -3.29 3.24 0.64
N GLN A 44 -3.99 4.37 0.77
CA GLN A 44 -4.70 4.75 1.99
C GLN A 44 -5.79 3.75 2.36
N GLN A 45 -6.61 3.34 1.40
CA GLN A 45 -7.78 2.50 1.65
C GLN A 45 -7.46 1.01 1.81
N GLU A 46 -6.48 0.49 1.07
CA GLU A 46 -6.21 -0.96 1.05
C GLU A 46 -4.91 -1.34 1.76
N PHE A 47 -3.83 -0.57 1.60
CA PHE A 47 -2.48 -1.00 2.00
C PHE A 47 -2.07 -0.55 3.40
N ILE A 48 -2.51 0.63 3.85
CA ILE A 48 -2.31 1.05 5.25
C ILE A 48 -3.01 0.07 6.21
N PRO A 49 -4.30 -0.31 6.00
CA PRO A 49 -4.93 -1.33 6.82
C PRO A 49 -4.25 -2.69 6.72
N LEU A 50 -3.73 -3.05 5.54
CA LEU A 50 -2.98 -4.29 5.35
C LEU A 50 -1.69 -4.32 6.17
N ALA A 51 -0.94 -3.22 6.22
CA ALA A 51 0.27 -3.11 7.05
C ALA A 51 -0.05 -3.32 8.53
N LYS A 52 -1.15 -2.71 9.02
CA LYS A 52 -1.64 -2.92 10.39
C LYS A 52 -2.02 -4.38 10.65
N TYR A 53 -2.73 -5.01 9.71
CA TYR A 53 -3.10 -6.43 9.81
C TYR A 53 -1.86 -7.36 9.89
N LEU A 54 -0.80 -7.05 9.15
CA LEU A 54 0.45 -7.80 9.15
C LEU A 54 1.37 -7.46 10.34
N ASN A 55 0.92 -6.64 11.31
CA ASN A 55 1.71 -6.12 12.43
C ASN A 55 2.95 -5.32 12.01
N LEU A 56 2.89 -4.67 10.84
CA LEU A 56 3.95 -3.81 10.29
C LEU A 56 3.55 -2.33 10.40
N SER A 57 3.26 -1.87 11.62
CA SER A 57 2.74 -0.51 11.87
C SER A 57 3.66 0.59 11.35
N GLU A 58 4.98 0.44 11.50
CA GLU A 58 5.98 1.40 11.00
C GLU A 58 5.89 1.59 9.47
N ILE A 59 5.69 0.49 8.74
CA ILE A 59 5.46 0.55 7.28
C ILE A 59 4.15 1.26 6.97
N GLY A 60 3.10 1.01 7.76
CA GLY A 60 1.81 1.69 7.63
C GLY A 60 1.92 3.21 7.82
N GLU A 61 2.70 3.65 8.81
CA GLU A 61 2.99 5.06 9.08
C GLU A 61 3.77 5.70 7.93
N GLN A 62 4.82 5.04 7.44
CA GLN A 62 5.59 5.51 6.29
C GLN A 62 4.71 5.63 5.02
N LEU A 63 3.85 4.65 4.76
CA LEU A 63 2.87 4.73 3.66
C LEU A 63 1.94 5.93 3.83
N CYS A 64 1.49 6.22 5.05
CA CYS A 64 0.67 7.39 5.35
C CYS A 64 1.39 8.70 5.02
N GLU A 65 2.66 8.82 5.43
CA GLU A 65 3.50 9.98 5.12
C GLU A 65 3.63 10.17 3.60
N TYR A 66 3.98 9.13 2.84
CA TYR A 66 4.06 9.23 1.38
C TYR A 66 2.72 9.64 0.73
N CYS A 67 1.59 9.24 1.30
CA CYS A 67 0.27 9.66 0.81
C CYS A 67 -0.04 11.14 1.11
N LYS A 68 0.54 11.75 2.14
CA LYS A 68 0.33 13.18 2.45
C LYS A 68 1.07 14.09 1.46
N PHE A 69 2.19 13.63 0.92
CA PHE A 69 3.04 14.39 0.01
C PHE A 69 2.67 14.27 -1.49
N ASN A 70 1.68 13.44 -1.84
CA ASN A 70 1.32 13.15 -3.24
C ASN A 70 -0.18 13.32 -3.47
#